data_AF-A0A814UEE7-F1
#
_entry.id   AF-A0A814UEE7-F1
#
_cell.length_a   1.000
_cell.length_b   1.000
_cell.length_c   1.000
_cell.angle_alpha   90.00
_cell.angle_beta   90.00
_cell.angle_gamma   90.00
#
_symmetry.space_group_name_H-M   'P 1'
#
loop_
_entity.id
_entity.type
_entity.pdbx_description
1 polymer ?
#
loop_
_entity_poly.entity_id
_entity_poly.type
_entity_poly.pdbx_seq_one_letter_code
_entity_poly.pdbx_strand_id
1 'polypeptide(L)'
;MDVEPNFANEIQSTQFIETWAKYDDIEISTNLDLISDIFRNPLIQNNTIIKMFLLNIALEKLTLHNLFPFIFEILFEPTLEVVNALKPILQAIANGYTLTCIHLRMGQNPSNPVDARFENRDLAPEDVIDFLNRTNLRKMQHTRLFVTSDSEQALSKIVSQFPNQTITISGPILHIDRPKNRNDTGRGVLKVIADFYALGECHTSILTPSGFSGLANRRRIEPYQNLFKYDVSNRQIERCHDIYEYGKPPKTVDFSLYCRVIFNYSSREM
;
A
#
# COMPACT_ATOMS: atom_id res chain seq x y z
N MET A 1 22.39 28.24 13.86
CA MET A 1 21.56 27.41 12.98
C MET A 1 20.69 26.61 13.91
N ASP A 2 19.45 27.04 14.08
CA ASP A 2 18.48 26.30 14.87
C ASP A 2 18.22 24.98 14.15
N VAL A 3 18.40 23.88 14.87
CA VAL A 3 18.09 22.55 14.35
C VAL A 3 16.58 22.51 14.24
N GLU A 4 16.06 22.34 13.01
CA GLU A 4 14.63 22.10 12.82
C GLU A 4 14.19 20.96 13.74
N PRO A 5 13.18 21.17 14.59
CA PRO A 5 12.69 20.12 15.46
C PRO A 5 12.31 18.91 14.61
N ASN A 6 12.77 17.74 15.03
CA ASN A 6 12.35 16.49 14.39
C ASN A 6 10.84 16.35 14.60
N PHE A 7 10.07 16.57 13.54
CA PHE A 7 8.62 16.59 13.54
C PHE A 7 8.00 15.34 14.19
N ALA A 8 8.58 14.15 13.93
CA ALA A 8 8.11 12.91 14.55
C ALA A 8 8.36 12.90 16.07
N ASN A 9 9.51 13.39 16.53
CA ASN A 9 9.80 13.51 17.96
C ASN A 9 8.83 14.50 18.63
N GLU A 10 8.51 15.62 17.98
CA GLU A 10 7.57 16.60 18.51
C GLU A 10 6.17 16.00 18.70
N ILE A 11 5.66 15.29 17.69
CA ILE A 11 4.37 14.60 17.75
C ILE A 11 4.35 13.55 18.86
N GLN A 12 5.46 12.87 19.15
CA GLN A 12 5.50 11.80 20.15
C GLN A 12 5.70 12.30 21.59
N SER A 13 6.36 13.45 21.77
CA SER A 13 6.89 13.86 23.07
C SER A 13 6.36 15.19 23.62
N THR A 14 5.49 15.88 22.89
CA THR A 14 4.94 17.18 23.30
C THR A 14 3.42 17.20 23.32
N GLN A 15 2.81 18.20 23.97
CA GLN A 15 1.39 18.51 23.81
C GLN A 15 1.17 19.27 22.49
N PHE A 16 1.58 18.68 21.37
CA PHE A 16 1.64 19.38 20.08
C PHE A 16 0.29 19.99 19.69
N ILE A 17 -0.85 19.37 20.05
CA ILE A 17 -2.17 19.94 19.82
C ILE A 17 -2.33 21.31 20.50
N GLU A 18 -1.93 21.43 21.76
CA GLU A 18 -2.03 22.69 22.52
C GLU A 18 -0.97 23.71 22.07
N THR A 19 0.21 23.23 21.71
CA THR A 19 1.29 24.07 21.16
C THR A 19 0.88 24.68 19.83
N TRP A 20 0.40 23.84 18.91
CA TRP A 20 0.05 24.24 17.55
C TRP A 20 -1.22 25.09 17.50
N ALA A 21 -2.16 24.89 18.43
CA ALA A 21 -3.34 25.75 18.57
C ALA A 21 -3.03 27.22 18.90
N LYS A 22 -1.78 27.57 19.22
CA LYS A 22 -1.33 28.96 19.44
C LYS A 22 -0.95 29.68 18.15
N TYR A 23 -0.83 28.95 17.04
CA TYR A 23 -0.46 29.49 15.74
C TYR A 23 -1.73 29.60 14.89
N ASP A 24 -1.86 30.72 14.18
CA ASP A 24 -2.97 30.91 13.25
C ASP A 24 -2.79 30.06 11.98
N ASP A 25 -1.54 29.88 11.55
CA ASP A 25 -1.15 29.11 10.37
C ASP A 25 -0.12 28.04 10.75
N ILE A 26 -0.35 26.80 10.30
CA ILE A 26 0.56 25.67 10.50
C ILE A 26 0.82 25.04 9.13
N GLU A 27 2.08 25.03 8.70
CA GLU A 27 2.51 24.35 7.49
C GLU A 27 3.21 23.04 7.87
N ILE A 28 2.76 21.92 7.29
CA ILE A 28 3.32 20.59 7.53
C ILE A 28 3.74 20.00 6.19
N SER A 29 5.00 19.58 6.10
CA SER A 29 5.52 18.79 5.00
C SER A 29 6.05 17.47 5.53
N THR A 30 5.43 16.36 5.13
CA THR A 30 5.82 15.03 5.59
C THR A 30 5.48 13.98 4.54
N ASN A 31 6.34 12.97 4.43
CA ASN A 31 6.07 11.71 3.71
C ASN A 31 5.95 10.53 4.70
N LEU A 32 5.88 10.81 6.00
CA LEU A 32 5.75 9.83 7.06
C LEU A 32 4.28 9.61 7.41
N ASP A 33 3.92 8.34 7.62
CA ASP A 33 2.66 7.96 8.28
C ASP A 33 2.80 8.12 9.79
N LEU A 34 2.23 9.21 10.31
CA LEU A 34 2.37 9.62 11.72
C LEU A 34 1.14 9.27 12.55
N ILE A 35 0.16 8.57 11.97
CA ILE A 35 -1.12 8.27 12.64
C ILE A 35 -0.86 7.51 13.94
N SER A 36 -0.07 6.43 13.90
CA SER A 36 0.22 5.65 15.11
C SER A 36 0.95 6.46 16.18
N ASP A 37 1.79 7.40 15.79
CA ASP A 37 2.59 8.19 16.71
C ASP A 37 1.71 9.22 17.45
N ILE A 38 0.78 9.84 16.71
CA ILE A 38 -0.26 10.72 17.28
C ILE A 38 -1.08 9.94 18.32
N PHE A 39 -1.62 8.77 17.96
CA PHE A 39 -2.48 8.00 18.86
C PHE A 39 -1.75 7.40 20.06
N ARG A 40 -0.42 7.26 20.00
CA ARG A 40 0.40 6.73 21.11
C ARG A 40 1.00 7.82 22.00
N ASN A 41 0.92 9.10 21.62
CA ASN A 41 1.47 10.17 22.44
C ASN A 41 0.71 10.25 23.79
N PRO A 42 1.37 10.00 24.93
CA PRO A 42 0.72 9.93 26.24
C PRO A 42 0.14 11.29 26.69
N LEU A 43 0.65 12.40 26.17
CA LEU A 43 0.31 13.75 26.59
C LEU A 43 -1.02 14.25 26.00
N ILE A 44 -1.52 13.60 24.95
CA ILE A 44 -2.77 13.98 24.28
C ILE A 44 -3.90 12.95 24.43
N GLN A 45 -3.69 11.90 25.23
CA GLN A 45 -4.69 10.84 25.47
C GLN A 45 -6.00 11.37 26.06
N ASN A 46 -5.97 12.54 26.69
CA ASN A 46 -7.16 13.19 27.24
C ASN A 46 -7.99 13.97 26.22
N ASN A 47 -7.46 14.22 25.02
CA ASN A 47 -8.13 14.94 23.95
C ASN A 47 -9.42 14.22 23.51
N THR A 48 -10.50 14.98 23.30
CA THR A 48 -11.82 14.43 22.98
C THR A 48 -11.82 13.59 21.70
N ILE A 49 -11.10 14.00 20.66
CA ILE A 49 -11.02 13.27 19.39
C ILE A 49 -10.28 11.95 19.60
N ILE A 50 -9.12 11.99 20.28
CA ILE A 50 -8.36 10.78 20.62
C ILE A 50 -9.24 9.81 21.44
N LYS A 51 -9.99 10.33 22.42
CA LYS A 51 -10.97 9.54 23.18
C LYS A 51 -12.08 8.98 22.30
N MET A 52 -12.63 9.71 21.34
CA MET A 52 -13.69 9.21 20.45
C MET A 52 -13.25 7.97 19.67
N PHE A 53 -12.03 7.98 19.16
CA PHE A 53 -11.45 6.80 18.50
C PHE A 53 -11.21 5.65 19.50
N LEU A 54 -10.76 5.97 20.72
CA LEU A 54 -10.50 4.99 21.78
C LEU A 54 -11.76 4.39 22.42
N LEU A 55 -12.89 5.09 22.43
CA LEU A 55 -14.16 4.62 23.00
C LEU A 55 -14.67 3.36 22.30
N ASN A 56 -14.41 3.27 21.00
CA ASN A 56 -14.87 2.16 20.16
C ASN A 56 -13.76 1.15 19.84
N ILE A 57 -12.49 1.50 20.08
CA ILE A 57 -11.34 0.64 19.80
C ILE A 57 -10.36 0.76 20.97
N ALA A 58 -10.17 -0.33 21.71
CA ALA A 58 -9.20 -0.38 22.80
C ALA A 58 -7.79 0.00 22.30
N LEU A 59 -7.00 0.70 23.12
CA LEU A 59 -5.69 1.25 22.73
C LEU A 59 -4.74 0.15 22.20
N GLU A 60 -4.79 -1.04 22.78
CA GLU A 60 -4.00 -2.20 22.34
C GLU A 60 -4.42 -2.74 20.95
N LYS A 61 -5.62 -2.40 20.50
CA LYS A 61 -6.15 -2.71 19.16
C LYS A 61 -6.01 -1.53 18.18
N LEU A 62 -5.59 -0.36 18.64
CA LEU A 62 -5.24 0.78 17.78
C LEU A 62 -3.89 0.53 17.12
N THR A 63 -3.96 -0.23 16.04
CA THR A 63 -2.83 -0.49 15.15
C THR A 63 -3.03 0.33 13.87
N LEU A 64 -1.95 0.63 13.14
CA LEU A 64 -2.06 1.21 11.80
C LEU A 64 -2.98 0.38 10.90
N HIS A 65 -3.09 -0.95 11.13
CA HIS A 65 -3.95 -1.83 10.35
C HIS A 65 -5.44 -1.54 10.53
N ASN A 66 -5.85 -1.06 11.70
CA ASN A 66 -7.26 -0.80 11.99
C ASN A 66 -7.62 0.67 11.76
N LEU A 67 -6.69 1.59 12.05
CA LEU A 67 -6.92 3.03 11.92
C LEU A 67 -6.81 3.53 10.48
N PHE A 68 -5.81 3.06 9.74
CA PHE A 68 -5.56 3.52 8.38
C PHE A 68 -6.77 3.34 7.46
N PRO A 69 -7.40 2.14 7.34
CA PRO A 69 -8.54 1.98 6.43
C PRO A 69 -9.69 2.91 6.81
N PHE A 70 -10.02 3.04 8.09
CA PHE A 70 -11.11 3.89 8.54
C PHE A 70 -10.86 5.38 8.25
N ILE A 71 -9.67 5.89 8.61
CA ILE A 71 -9.30 7.29 8.35
C ILE A 71 -9.24 7.55 6.84
N PHE A 72 -8.70 6.60 6.07
CA PHE A 72 -8.61 6.72 4.63
C PHE A 72 -9.99 6.86 4.00
N GLU A 73 -10.94 5.98 4.31
CA GLU A 73 -12.28 5.99 3.72
C GLU A 73 -13.10 7.22 4.16
N ILE A 74 -12.78 7.87 5.29
CA ILE A 74 -13.40 9.14 5.70
C ILE A 74 -12.84 10.31 4.90
N LEU A 75 -11.52 10.34 4.68
CA LEU A 75 -10.84 11.50 4.09
C LEU A 75 -10.81 11.47 2.56
N PHE A 76 -10.81 10.28 1.97
CA PHE A 76 -10.59 10.09 0.54
C PHE A 76 -11.78 9.38 -0.08
N GLU A 77 -12.72 10.17 -0.59
CA GLU A 77 -13.78 9.67 -1.46
C GLU A 77 -13.29 9.68 -2.92
N PRO A 78 -13.39 8.55 -3.66
CA PRO A 78 -12.98 8.51 -5.05
C PRO A 78 -13.90 9.37 -5.93
N THR A 79 -13.33 10.12 -6.88
CA THR A 79 -14.14 10.85 -7.87
C THR A 79 -14.88 9.90 -8.81
N LEU A 80 -15.88 10.41 -9.53
CA LEU A 80 -16.65 9.61 -10.49
C LEU A 80 -15.75 8.98 -11.56
N GLU A 81 -14.69 9.65 -12.00
CA GLU A 81 -13.71 9.12 -12.96
C GLU A 81 -12.97 7.91 -12.40
N VAL A 82 -12.55 7.97 -11.12
CA VAL A 82 -11.89 6.85 -10.43
C VAL A 82 -12.87 5.68 -10.30
N VAL A 83 -14.10 5.94 -9.83
CA VAL A 83 -15.15 4.93 -9.74
C VAL A 83 -15.43 4.29 -11.09
N ASN A 84 -15.48 5.08 -12.17
CA ASN A 84 -15.67 4.58 -13.52
C ASN A 84 -14.51 3.68 -13.98
N ALA A 85 -13.26 4.02 -13.64
CA ALA A 85 -12.10 3.20 -13.93
C ALA A 85 -12.12 1.85 -13.17
N LEU A 86 -12.71 1.84 -11.97
CA LEU A 86 -12.86 0.65 -11.13
C LEU A 86 -14.01 -0.28 -11.53
N LYS A 87 -14.97 0.19 -12.33
CA LYS A 87 -16.20 -0.56 -12.69
C LYS A 87 -15.96 -2.01 -13.08
N PRO A 88 -14.99 -2.37 -13.96
CA PRO A 88 -14.78 -3.77 -14.35
C PRO A 88 -14.40 -4.67 -13.17
N ILE A 89 -13.65 -4.12 -12.21
CA ILE A 89 -13.19 -4.83 -11.01
C ILE A 89 -14.36 -5.01 -10.04
N LEU A 90 -15.09 -3.93 -9.75
CA LEU A 90 -16.26 -3.96 -8.87
C LEU A 90 -17.35 -4.89 -9.42
N GLN A 91 -17.57 -4.89 -10.74
CA GLN A 91 -18.50 -5.82 -11.38
C GLN A 91 -18.04 -7.27 -11.27
N ALA A 92 -16.74 -7.56 -11.41
CA ALA A 92 -16.24 -8.92 -11.20
C ALA A 92 -16.53 -9.39 -9.77
N ILE A 93 -16.27 -8.56 -8.76
CA ILE A 93 -16.57 -8.87 -7.36
C ILE A 93 -18.07 -9.08 -7.16
N ALA A 94 -18.91 -8.18 -7.68
CA ALA A 94 -20.37 -8.28 -7.60
C ALA A 94 -20.93 -9.56 -8.26
N ASN A 95 -20.26 -10.05 -9.30
CA ASN A 95 -20.58 -11.31 -9.98
C ASN A 95 -20.02 -12.56 -9.27
N GLY A 96 -19.50 -12.41 -8.04
CA GLY A 96 -19.00 -13.51 -7.21
C GLY A 96 -17.60 -13.99 -7.57
N TYR A 97 -16.82 -13.21 -8.33
CA TYR A 97 -15.42 -13.55 -8.58
C TYR A 97 -14.53 -13.18 -7.38
N THR A 98 -13.63 -14.10 -7.02
CA THR A 98 -12.50 -13.83 -6.16
C THR A 98 -11.47 -12.98 -6.91
N LEU A 99 -11.03 -11.88 -6.32
CA LEU A 99 -10.02 -11.01 -6.89
C LEU A 99 -8.64 -11.30 -6.29
N THR A 100 -7.72 -11.79 -7.11
CA THR A 100 -6.29 -11.87 -6.78
C THR A 100 -5.57 -10.70 -7.43
N CYS A 101 -4.95 -9.87 -6.61
CA CYS A 101 -4.25 -8.68 -7.07
C CYS A 101 -2.75 -8.90 -7.08
N ILE A 102 -2.10 -8.43 -8.14
CA ILE A 102 -0.68 -8.57 -8.37
C ILE A 102 -0.13 -7.16 -8.59
N HIS A 103 0.81 -6.76 -7.74
CA HIS A 103 1.52 -5.49 -7.91
C HIS A 103 3.03 -5.72 -8.04
N LEU A 104 3.56 -5.30 -9.19
CA LEU A 104 4.97 -5.42 -9.55
C LEU A 104 5.63 -4.05 -9.58
N ARG A 105 6.48 -3.77 -8.60
CA ARG A 105 7.34 -2.60 -8.47
C ARG A 105 8.73 -2.97 -8.94
N MET A 106 9.05 -2.59 -10.16
CA MET A 106 10.29 -2.94 -10.85
C MET A 106 11.41 -1.95 -10.56
N GLY A 107 11.10 -0.69 -10.27
CA GLY A 107 12.13 0.34 -10.16
C GLY A 107 12.46 0.92 -11.52
N GLN A 108 13.74 1.14 -11.76
CA GLN A 108 14.26 1.62 -13.03
C GLN A 108 13.91 0.65 -14.18
N ASN A 109 13.15 1.12 -15.16
CA ASN A 109 12.74 0.34 -16.33
C ASN A 109 12.44 1.25 -17.55
N PRO A 110 12.20 0.75 -18.78
CA PRO A 110 11.94 1.60 -19.94
C PRO A 110 10.77 2.58 -19.76
N SER A 111 9.68 2.17 -19.10
CA SER A 111 8.55 3.04 -18.76
C SER A 111 8.94 4.07 -17.69
N ASN A 112 9.79 3.68 -16.73
CA ASN A 112 10.25 4.52 -15.62
C ASN A 112 11.80 4.53 -15.42
N PRO A 113 12.58 5.20 -16.31
CA PRO A 113 14.03 5.11 -16.42
C PRO A 113 14.79 5.99 -15.41
N VAL A 114 14.11 6.91 -14.72
CA VAL A 114 14.70 7.83 -13.73
C VAL A 114 14.46 7.39 -12.29
N ASP A 115 13.94 6.18 -12.13
CA ASP A 115 13.66 5.59 -10.83
C ASP A 115 14.90 4.87 -10.27
N ALA A 116 14.82 4.47 -9.00
CA ALA A 116 15.84 3.65 -8.35
C ALA A 116 15.94 2.27 -9.01
N ARG A 117 17.16 1.82 -9.27
CA ARG A 117 17.41 0.46 -9.75
C ARG A 117 17.30 -0.50 -8.58
N PHE A 118 16.42 -1.48 -8.70
CA PHE A 118 16.32 -2.58 -7.74
C PHE A 118 16.88 -3.86 -8.35
N GLU A 119 17.85 -4.46 -7.67
CA GLU A 119 18.44 -5.73 -8.11
C GLU A 119 17.43 -6.88 -8.03
N ASN A 120 17.54 -7.85 -8.94
CA ASN A 120 16.78 -9.11 -8.97
C ASN A 120 15.24 -8.98 -9.04
N ARG A 121 14.72 -7.80 -9.40
CA ARG A 121 13.27 -7.59 -9.60
C ARG A 121 12.81 -7.86 -11.02
N ASP A 122 13.71 -7.85 -11.99
CA ASP A 122 13.45 -8.13 -13.40
C ASP A 122 12.79 -9.50 -13.65
N LEU A 123 13.04 -10.47 -12.77
CA LEU A 123 12.48 -11.83 -12.83
C LEU A 123 11.19 -12.02 -12.01
N ALA A 124 10.75 -10.99 -11.26
CA ALA A 124 9.54 -11.06 -10.46
C ALA A 124 8.27 -11.45 -11.26
N PRO A 125 8.07 -11.00 -12.51
CA PRO A 125 6.90 -11.43 -13.29
C PRO A 125 6.86 -12.95 -13.53
N GLU A 126 8.00 -13.54 -13.89
CA GLU A 126 8.17 -14.99 -14.08
C GLU A 126 7.90 -15.75 -12.78
N ASP A 127 8.50 -15.29 -11.69
CA ASP A 127 8.36 -15.95 -10.39
C ASP A 127 6.91 -15.89 -9.89
N VAL A 128 6.19 -14.80 -10.17
CA VAL A 128 4.74 -14.68 -9.93
C VAL A 128 3.93 -15.62 -10.82
N ILE A 129 4.24 -15.70 -12.12
CA ILE A 129 3.57 -16.65 -13.04
C ILE A 129 3.73 -18.09 -12.53
N ASP A 130 4.95 -18.45 -12.16
CA ASP A 130 5.29 -19.78 -11.66
C ASP A 130 4.53 -20.10 -10.38
N PHE A 131 4.50 -19.16 -9.44
CA PHE A 131 3.73 -19.29 -8.20
C PHE A 131 2.23 -19.46 -8.48
N LEU A 132 1.64 -18.68 -9.39
CA LEU A 132 0.24 -18.80 -9.78
C LEU A 132 -0.08 -20.15 -10.43
N ASN A 133 0.85 -20.70 -11.23
CA ASN A 133 0.68 -22.00 -11.89
C ASN A 133 0.76 -23.17 -10.89
N ARG A 134 1.63 -23.08 -9.88
CA ARG A 134 1.84 -24.13 -8.88
C ARG A 134 0.77 -24.10 -7.78
N THR A 135 0.18 -22.95 -7.50
CA THR A 135 -0.87 -22.78 -6.48
C THR A 135 -2.28 -22.96 -7.05
N ASN A 136 -3.27 -23.03 -6.15
CA ASN A 136 -4.69 -23.09 -6.53
C ASN A 136 -5.33 -21.69 -6.67
N LEU A 137 -4.57 -20.61 -6.50
CA LEU A 137 -5.08 -19.23 -6.55
C LEU A 137 -5.77 -18.93 -7.88
N ARG A 138 -5.29 -19.50 -8.98
CA ARG A 138 -5.88 -19.36 -10.32
C ARG A 138 -6.88 -20.47 -10.70
N LYS A 139 -6.85 -21.62 -10.02
CA LYS A 139 -7.60 -22.81 -10.42
C LYS A 139 -9.08 -22.77 -10.03
N MET A 140 -9.48 -21.79 -9.22
CA MET A 140 -10.89 -21.55 -8.97
C MET A 140 -11.50 -20.96 -10.25
N GLN A 141 -12.55 -21.60 -10.78
CA GLN A 141 -13.25 -21.15 -12.00
C GLN A 141 -13.76 -19.70 -11.91
N HIS A 142 -13.78 -19.15 -10.69
CA HIS A 142 -14.26 -17.81 -10.35
C HIS A 142 -13.13 -16.91 -9.83
N THR A 143 -11.87 -17.06 -10.27
CA THR A 143 -10.81 -16.07 -9.99
C THR A 143 -10.61 -15.07 -11.14
N ARG A 144 -10.44 -13.79 -10.80
CA ARG A 144 -9.87 -12.76 -11.67
C ARG A 144 -8.54 -12.25 -11.12
N LEU A 145 -7.62 -11.96 -12.02
CA LEU A 145 -6.29 -11.44 -11.72
C LEU A 145 -6.25 -9.94 -12.01
N PHE A 146 -6.32 -9.09 -10.99
CA PHE A 146 -6.03 -7.68 -11.18
C PHE A 146 -4.51 -7.49 -11.20
N VAL A 147 -3.96 -6.87 -12.26
CA VAL A 147 -2.52 -6.69 -12.42
C VAL A 147 -2.20 -5.22 -12.61
N THR A 148 -1.27 -4.70 -11.80
CA THR A 148 -0.70 -3.38 -11.97
C THR A 148 0.82 -3.41 -11.77
N SER A 149 1.52 -2.51 -12.46
CA SER A 149 2.96 -2.37 -12.40
C SER A 149 3.39 -0.96 -12.81
N ASP A 150 4.60 -0.59 -12.40
CA ASP A 150 5.36 0.55 -12.90
C ASP A 150 6.19 0.23 -14.17
N SER A 151 6.01 -0.96 -14.76
CA SER A 151 6.67 -1.42 -15.98
C SER A 151 5.68 -2.04 -16.96
N GLU A 152 5.61 -1.50 -18.18
CA GLU A 152 4.74 -2.04 -19.24
C GLU A 152 5.13 -3.46 -19.63
N GLN A 153 6.43 -3.76 -19.60
CA GLN A 153 6.95 -5.10 -19.92
C GLN A 153 6.51 -6.13 -18.88
N ALA A 154 6.63 -5.81 -17.59
CA ALA A 154 6.21 -6.69 -16.50
C ALA A 154 4.70 -6.95 -16.56
N LEU A 155 3.91 -5.88 -16.75
CA LEU A 155 2.46 -5.97 -16.92
C LEU A 155 2.07 -6.87 -18.11
N SER A 156 2.65 -6.62 -19.28
CA SER A 156 2.36 -7.36 -20.51
C SER A 156 2.71 -8.84 -20.40
N LYS A 157 3.73 -9.19 -19.60
CA LYS A 157 4.14 -10.57 -19.38
C LYS A 157 3.09 -11.37 -18.61
N ILE A 158 2.53 -10.82 -17.54
CA ILE A 158 1.44 -11.48 -16.79
C ILE A 158 0.16 -11.54 -17.64
N VAL A 159 -0.20 -10.44 -18.31
CA VAL A 159 -1.42 -10.36 -19.13
C VAL A 159 -1.39 -11.35 -20.28
N SER A 160 -0.27 -11.45 -21.00
CA SER A 160 -0.13 -12.41 -22.12
C SER A 160 -0.18 -13.86 -21.67
N GLN A 161 0.27 -14.15 -20.45
CA GLN A 161 0.20 -15.50 -19.88
C GLN A 161 -1.23 -15.89 -19.43
N PHE A 162 -2.05 -14.92 -18.99
CA PHE A 162 -3.40 -15.16 -18.48
C PHE A 162 -4.46 -14.20 -19.10
N PRO A 163 -4.63 -14.18 -20.44
CA PRO A 163 -5.38 -13.13 -21.12
C PRO A 163 -6.88 -13.11 -20.76
N ASN A 164 -7.47 -14.27 -20.46
CA ASN A 164 -8.90 -14.38 -20.17
C ASN A 164 -9.24 -14.22 -18.67
N GLN A 165 -8.24 -14.06 -17.82
CA GLN A 165 -8.42 -13.95 -16.37
C GLN A 165 -7.95 -12.60 -15.84
N THR A 166 -7.14 -11.87 -16.61
CA THR A 166 -6.55 -10.61 -16.17
C THR A 166 -7.48 -9.43 -16.38
N ILE A 167 -7.44 -8.50 -15.43
CA ILE A 167 -8.10 -7.20 -15.49
C ILE A 167 -7.01 -6.17 -15.18
N THR A 168 -6.95 -5.11 -15.97
CA THR A 168 -6.04 -3.98 -15.76
C THR A 168 -6.81 -2.68 -15.89
N ILE A 169 -6.33 -1.61 -15.26
CA ILE A 169 -6.88 -0.28 -15.49
C ILE A 169 -6.08 0.38 -16.61
N SER A 170 -6.80 0.90 -17.60
CA SER A 170 -6.19 1.54 -18.76
C SER A 170 -5.61 2.92 -18.42
N GLY A 171 -4.44 3.22 -18.96
CA GLY A 171 -3.80 4.52 -18.83
C GLY A 171 -2.27 4.41 -18.91
N PRO A 172 -1.56 5.54 -19.05
CA PRO A 172 -0.11 5.56 -19.06
C PRO A 172 0.44 5.23 -17.67
N ILE A 173 1.56 4.50 -17.63
CA ILE A 173 2.33 4.32 -16.40
C ILE A 173 3.04 5.64 -16.06
N LEU A 174 2.82 6.15 -14.85
CA LEU A 174 3.35 7.44 -14.40
C LEU A 174 3.93 7.30 -12.99
N HIS A 175 5.08 7.94 -12.75
CA HIS A 175 5.55 8.24 -11.40
C HIS A 175 4.97 9.59 -10.97
N ILE A 176 4.07 9.63 -9.97
CA ILE A 176 3.33 10.84 -9.59
C ILE A 176 4.27 11.99 -9.21
N ASP A 177 5.35 11.70 -8.49
CA ASP A 177 6.29 12.74 -8.04
C ASP A 177 7.20 13.27 -9.17
N ARG A 178 7.27 12.58 -10.30
CA ARG A 178 8.24 12.86 -11.39
C ARG A 178 7.59 12.65 -12.77
N PRO A 179 6.53 13.41 -13.11
CA PRO A 179 5.85 13.23 -14.38
C PRO A 179 6.77 13.64 -15.55
N LYS A 180 7.09 12.69 -16.43
CA LYS A 180 7.90 12.94 -17.63
C LYS A 180 7.21 13.88 -18.63
N ASN A 181 5.89 13.75 -18.77
CA ASN A 181 5.10 14.48 -19.76
C ASN A 181 3.84 15.05 -19.10
N ARG A 182 3.74 16.38 -19.07
CA ARG A 182 2.60 17.09 -18.46
C ARG A 182 1.28 16.81 -19.17
N ASN A 183 1.32 16.51 -20.48
CA ASN A 183 0.10 16.35 -21.29
C ASN A 183 -0.70 15.08 -20.94
N ASP A 184 -0.04 14.02 -20.48
CA ASP A 184 -0.69 12.75 -20.09
C ASP A 184 -0.79 12.58 -18.57
N THR A 185 -0.38 13.59 -17.79
CA THR A 185 -0.32 13.51 -16.33
C THR A 185 -1.70 13.24 -15.73
N GLY A 186 -2.77 13.86 -16.24
CA GLY A 186 -4.12 13.64 -15.71
C GLY A 186 -4.58 12.17 -15.82
N ARG A 187 -4.35 11.53 -16.97
CA ARG A 187 -4.70 10.11 -17.17
C ARG A 187 -3.81 9.17 -16.37
N GLY A 188 -2.52 9.49 -16.25
CA GLY A 188 -1.59 8.71 -15.43
C GLY A 188 -1.93 8.78 -13.94
N VAL A 189 -2.21 9.98 -13.42
CA VAL A 189 -2.67 10.18 -12.04
C VAL A 189 -3.98 9.44 -11.79
N LEU A 190 -4.97 9.57 -12.69
CA LEU A 190 -6.23 8.83 -12.59
C LEU A 190 -5.99 7.31 -12.51
N LYS A 191 -5.13 6.77 -13.38
CA LYS A 191 -4.77 5.35 -13.35
C LYS A 191 -4.12 4.96 -12.03
N VAL A 192 -3.13 5.71 -11.54
CA VAL A 192 -2.41 5.36 -10.31
C VAL A 192 -3.36 5.40 -9.10
N ILE A 193 -4.25 6.39 -9.03
CA ILE A 193 -5.27 6.45 -7.98
C ILE A 193 -6.22 5.24 -8.10
N ALA A 194 -6.72 4.95 -9.30
CA ALA A 194 -7.62 3.81 -9.50
C ALA A 194 -6.92 2.46 -9.21
N ASP A 195 -5.65 2.29 -9.55
CA ASP A 195 -4.86 1.12 -9.18
C ASP A 195 -4.75 0.99 -7.65
N PHE A 196 -4.52 2.10 -6.95
CA PHE A 196 -4.47 2.14 -5.49
C PHE A 196 -5.81 1.70 -4.89
N TYR A 197 -6.93 2.17 -5.47
CA TYR A 197 -8.25 1.75 -5.04
C TYR A 197 -8.48 0.25 -5.27
N ALA A 198 -8.18 -0.22 -6.48
CA ALA A 198 -8.33 -1.63 -6.87
C ALA A 198 -7.53 -2.58 -5.97
N LEU A 199 -6.32 -2.19 -5.58
CA LEU A 199 -5.47 -2.96 -4.66
C LEU A 199 -6.05 -3.09 -3.24
N GLY A 200 -6.99 -2.20 -2.85
CA GLY A 200 -7.72 -2.31 -1.59
C GLY A 200 -8.92 -3.27 -1.64
N GLU A 201 -9.39 -3.64 -2.83
CA GLU A 201 -10.57 -4.52 -3.01
C GLU A 201 -10.20 -6.01 -3.12
N CYS A 202 -8.94 -6.35 -2.86
CA CYS A 202 -8.38 -7.67 -3.13
C CYS A 202 -8.78 -8.70 -2.07
N HIS A 203 -9.10 -9.90 -2.52
CA HIS A 203 -9.28 -11.07 -1.64
C HIS A 203 -7.93 -11.77 -1.36
N THR A 204 -7.00 -11.65 -2.30
CA THR A 204 -5.62 -12.15 -2.23
C THR A 204 -4.70 -11.11 -2.85
N SER A 205 -3.56 -10.85 -2.23
CA SER A 205 -2.60 -9.85 -2.70
C SER A 205 -1.23 -10.51 -2.87
N ILE A 206 -0.60 -10.33 -4.03
CA ILE A 206 0.76 -10.76 -4.33
C ILE A 206 1.58 -9.51 -4.65
N LEU A 207 2.39 -9.08 -3.70
CA LEU A 207 3.03 -7.77 -3.74
C LEU A 207 4.56 -7.91 -3.75
N THR A 208 5.19 -7.21 -4.69
CA THR A 208 6.61 -6.87 -4.57
C THR A 208 6.81 -5.74 -3.54
N PRO A 209 7.99 -5.61 -2.92
CA PRO A 209 8.24 -4.55 -1.94
C PRO A 209 8.01 -3.15 -2.53
N SER A 210 7.02 -2.43 -2.01
CA SER A 210 6.59 -1.11 -2.49
C SER A 210 5.74 -0.40 -1.45
N GLY A 211 6.05 0.88 -1.17
CA GLY A 211 5.22 1.73 -0.33
C GLY A 211 3.80 1.90 -0.89
N PHE A 212 3.67 2.07 -2.21
CA PHE A 212 2.39 2.23 -2.90
C PHE A 212 1.42 1.07 -2.64
N SER A 213 1.82 -0.17 -2.97
CA SER A 213 0.95 -1.32 -2.76
C SER A 213 0.83 -1.75 -1.31
N GLY A 214 1.85 -1.45 -0.49
CA GLY A 214 1.78 -1.65 0.95
C GLY A 214 0.69 -0.79 1.59
N LEU A 215 0.61 0.50 1.22
CA LEU A 215 -0.45 1.40 1.68
C LEU A 215 -1.81 1.03 1.07
N ALA A 216 -1.88 0.70 -0.21
CA ALA A 216 -3.13 0.30 -0.85
C ALA A 216 -3.74 -0.94 -0.18
N ASN A 217 -2.92 -1.96 0.10
CA ASN A 217 -3.38 -3.18 0.78
C ASN A 217 -3.80 -2.93 2.24
N ARG A 218 -3.29 -1.88 2.91
CA ARG A 218 -3.75 -1.48 4.26
C ARG A 218 -5.17 -0.93 4.28
N ARG A 219 -5.77 -0.60 3.12
CA ARG A 219 -7.20 -0.25 3.05
C ARG A 219 -8.11 -1.46 3.32
N ARG A 220 -7.60 -2.67 3.21
CA ARG A 220 -8.35 -3.89 3.55
C ARG A 220 -8.55 -3.96 5.06
N ILE A 221 -9.75 -4.38 5.47
CA ILE A 221 -10.08 -4.64 6.88
C ILE A 221 -9.12 -5.68 7.48
N GLU A 222 -8.80 -6.74 6.71
CA GLU A 222 -7.86 -7.78 7.08
C GLU A 222 -6.65 -7.79 6.13
N PRO A 223 -5.70 -6.85 6.26
CA PRO A 223 -4.66 -6.63 5.26
C PRO A 223 -3.68 -7.80 5.11
N TYR A 224 -3.55 -8.66 6.12
CA TYR A 224 -2.68 -9.84 6.09
C TYR A 224 -3.39 -11.11 5.59
N GLN A 225 -4.72 -11.10 5.52
CA GLN A 225 -5.47 -12.24 5.03
C GLN A 225 -5.11 -12.49 3.56
N ASN A 226 -4.59 -13.68 3.24
CA ASN A 226 -4.13 -14.08 1.92
C ASN A 226 -3.16 -13.06 1.26
N LEU A 227 -2.31 -12.43 2.07
CA LEU A 227 -1.24 -11.57 1.56
C LEU A 227 0.02 -12.41 1.31
N PHE A 228 0.62 -12.21 0.15
CA PHE A 228 1.86 -12.81 -0.28
C PHE A 228 2.85 -11.73 -0.69
N LYS A 229 4.11 -11.90 -0.31
CA LYS A 229 5.20 -10.97 -0.61
C LYS A 229 6.24 -11.67 -1.49
N TYR A 230 6.75 -10.97 -2.49
CA TYR A 230 7.93 -11.40 -3.23
C TYR A 230 9.19 -11.10 -2.43
N ASP A 231 9.93 -12.14 -2.05
CA ASP A 231 11.28 -12.07 -1.52
C ASP A 231 12.27 -11.95 -2.67
N VAL A 232 12.86 -10.77 -2.80
CA VAL A 232 13.83 -10.42 -3.84
C VAL A 232 15.14 -11.20 -3.67
N SER A 233 15.54 -11.51 -2.44
CA SER A 233 16.81 -12.20 -2.16
C SER A 233 16.75 -13.68 -2.53
N ASN A 234 15.64 -14.33 -2.20
CA ASN A 234 15.47 -15.76 -2.47
C ASN A 234 14.69 -16.08 -3.75
N ARG A 235 14.13 -15.06 -4.42
CA ARG A 235 13.25 -15.20 -5.60
C ARG A 235 12.07 -16.12 -5.35
N GLN A 236 11.43 -15.90 -4.20
CA GLN A 236 10.31 -16.72 -3.74
C GLN A 236 9.14 -15.84 -3.34
N ILE A 237 7.94 -16.42 -3.35
CA ILE A 237 6.74 -15.76 -2.87
C ILE A 237 6.34 -16.40 -1.56
N GLU A 238 6.33 -15.58 -0.52
CA GLU A 238 6.11 -16.01 0.85
C GLU A 238 4.76 -15.51 1.34
N ARG A 239 4.08 -16.32 2.17
CA ARG A 239 2.84 -15.90 2.80
C ARG A 239 3.16 -14.98 3.99
N CYS A 240 2.41 -13.89 4.06
CA CYS A 240 2.44 -12.99 5.19
C CYS A 240 1.58 -13.49 6.35
N HIS A 241 2.06 -13.26 7.57
CA HIS A 241 1.34 -13.56 8.81
C HIS A 241 1.06 -12.28 9.61
N ASP A 242 -0.08 -12.23 10.29
CA ASP A 242 -0.41 -11.15 11.22
C ASP A 242 0.33 -11.37 12.55
N ILE A 243 0.97 -10.31 13.05
CA ILE A 243 1.66 -10.33 14.35
C ILE A 243 0.70 -10.45 15.54
N TYR A 244 -0.56 -10.02 15.38
CA TYR A 244 -1.54 -10.03 16.46
C TYR A 244 -2.21 -11.40 16.63
N GLU A 245 -2.10 -12.30 15.65
CA GLU A 245 -2.57 -13.69 15.77
C GLU A 245 -1.76 -14.49 16.81
N TYR A 246 -0.53 -14.09 17.12
CA TYR A 246 0.37 -14.82 18.03
C TYR A 246 0.38 -14.30 19.49
N GLY A 247 -0.57 -13.43 19.86
CA GLY A 247 -0.86 -13.09 21.26
C GLY A 247 0.15 -12.21 22.00
N LYS A 248 1.43 -12.17 21.60
CA LYS A 248 2.43 -11.18 22.04
C LYS A 248 3.51 -10.96 20.95
N PRO A 249 3.87 -9.72 20.61
CA PRO A 249 5.02 -9.48 19.75
C PRO A 249 6.30 -10.02 20.43
N PRO A 250 7.19 -10.71 19.71
CA PRO A 250 8.39 -11.29 20.31
C PRO A 250 9.31 -10.21 20.90
N LYS A 251 10.03 -10.56 21.97
CA LYS A 251 10.92 -9.65 22.71
C LYS A 251 12.09 -9.12 21.87
N THR A 252 12.47 -9.87 20.83
CA THR A 252 13.46 -9.49 19.82
C THR A 252 12.81 -9.75 18.47
N VAL A 253 12.22 -8.70 17.89
CA VAL A 253 11.50 -8.81 16.61
C VAL A 253 12.53 -8.88 15.49
N ASP A 254 12.74 -10.05 14.91
CA ASP A 254 13.40 -10.17 13.60
C ASP A 254 12.44 -9.69 12.52
N PHE A 255 12.41 -8.38 12.29
CA PHE A 255 11.51 -7.67 11.37
C PHE A 255 11.47 -8.23 9.93
N SER A 256 12.35 -9.18 9.55
CA SER A 256 12.34 -9.89 8.27
C SER A 256 11.23 -10.95 8.16
N LEU A 257 10.81 -11.56 9.27
CA LEU A 257 9.71 -12.56 9.35
C LEU A 257 8.31 -11.95 9.30
N TYR A 258 8.22 -10.61 9.28
CA TYR A 258 6.99 -9.86 9.42
C TYR A 258 6.75 -9.09 8.13
N CYS A 259 5.49 -9.00 7.69
CA CYS A 259 5.20 -8.39 6.40
C CYS A 259 5.27 -6.86 6.40
N ARG A 260 6.51 -6.37 6.50
CA ARG A 260 6.97 -5.11 5.93
C ARG A 260 6.92 -5.24 4.41
N VAL A 261 5.75 -4.93 3.86
CA VAL A 261 5.62 -4.54 2.44
C VAL A 261 6.09 -3.09 2.26
N ILE A 262 6.10 -2.30 3.35
CA ILE A 262 6.62 -0.93 3.40
C ILE A 262 8.07 -0.97 3.87
N PHE A 263 8.97 -0.38 3.08
CA PHE A 263 10.37 -0.19 3.46
C PHE A 263 10.47 0.58 4.78
N ASN A 264 11.45 0.24 5.61
CA ASN A 264 12.02 1.25 6.51
C ASN A 264 12.46 2.40 5.61
N TYR A 265 11.82 3.57 5.73
CA TYR A 265 12.43 4.82 5.27
C TYR A 265 13.67 5.04 6.13
N SER A 266 14.77 4.37 5.77
CA SER A 266 16.10 4.84 6.13
C SER A 266 16.21 6.18 5.42
N SER A 267 16.34 7.25 6.19
CA SER A 267 16.47 8.66 5.81
C SER A 267 17.70 8.97 4.95
N ARG A 268 18.11 8.06 4.06
CA ARG A 268 19.30 8.14 3.20
C ARG A 268 18.98 8.10 1.70
N GLU A 269 17.71 8.08 1.32
CA GLU A 269 17.29 8.08 -0.09
C GLU A 269 16.35 9.25 -0.42
N MET A 270 16.77 10.46 -0.04
CA MET A 270 16.38 11.72 -0.69
C MET A 270 17.64 12.48 -1.10
#